data_AF-A0A357G0M4-F1
#
_entry.id   AF-A0A357G0M4-F1
#
_cell.length_a   1.000
_cell.length_b   1.000
_cell.length_c   1.000
_cell.angle_alpha   90.00
_cell.angle_beta   90.00
_cell.angle_gamma   90.00
#
_symmetry.space_group_name_H-M   'P 1'
#
loop_
_entity.id
_entity.type
_entity.pdbx_description
1 polymer ?
#
loop_
_entity_poly.entity_id
_entity_poly.type
_entity_poly.pdbx_seq_one_letter_code
_entity_poly.pdbx_strand_id
1 'polypeptide(L)' 'FEFDALVVDVMMPGETGLEFTKALRRERDIPVLLLTALGEVDDRVNGFDAG' A
#
# COMPACT_ATOMS: atom_id res chain seq x y z
N PHE A 1 10.59 -20.93 -0.05
CA PHE A 1 9.17 -20.56 0.09
C PHE A 1 8.77 -19.83 -1.17
N GLU A 2 7.72 -20.30 -1.84
CA GLU A 2 7.11 -19.61 -2.98
C GLU A 2 5.79 -19.02 -2.49
N PHE A 3 5.50 -17.79 -2.89
CA PHE A 3 4.31 -17.08 -2.48
C PHE A 3 3.28 -17.16 -3.59
N ASP A 4 2.06 -17.59 -3.27
CA ASP A 4 0.97 -17.67 -4.23
C ASP A 4 0.27 -16.32 -4.46
N ALA A 5 0.41 -15.38 -3.51
CA ALA A 5 -0.11 -14.02 -3.59
C ALA A 5 0.60 -13.08 -2.61
N LEU A 6 0.49 -11.77 -2.85
CA LEU A 6 1.00 -10.71 -1.99
C LEU A 6 -0.08 -9.68 -1.67
N VAL A 7 -0.02 -9.12 -0.46
CA VAL A 7 -0.79 -7.96 -0.04
C VAL A 7 0.20 -6.84 0.25
N VAL A 8 0.06 -5.70 -0.44
CA VAL A 8 1.05 -4.62 -0.44
C VAL A 8 0.37 -3.29 -0.13
N ASP A 9 0.92 -2.51 0.80
CA ASP A 9 0.45 -1.15 1.07
C ASP A 9 0.87 -0.20 -0.06
N VAL A 10 -0.04 0.67 -0.50
CA VAL A 10 0.29 1.73 -1.46
C VAL A 10 1.25 2.76 -0.84
N MET A 11 1.05 3.10 0.43
CA MET A 11 1.82 4.11 1.17
C MET A 11 2.91 3.41 1.99
N MET A 12 4.09 3.25 1.40
CA MET A 12 5.28 2.75 2.11
C MET A 12 6.36 3.85 2.17
N PRO A 13 7.22 3.85 3.21
CA PRO A 13 8.36 4.75 3.25
C PRO A 13 9.40 4.36 2.18
N GLY A 14 9.88 5.35 1.43
CA GLY A 14 10.91 5.15 0.40
C GLY A 14 10.33 4.98 -1.00
N GLU A 15 9.70 3.84 -1.29
CA GLU A 15 9.00 3.57 -2.55
C GLU A 15 7.51 3.30 -2.33
N THR A 16 6.67 3.53 -3.33
CA THR A 16 5.24 3.21 -3.26
C THR A 16 4.98 1.73 -3.51
N GLY A 17 3.87 1.19 -2.99
CA GLY A 17 3.43 -0.17 -3.30
C GLY A 17 3.23 -0.42 -4.80
N LEU A 18 2.91 0.64 -5.55
CA LEU A 18 2.79 0.62 -7.01
C LEU A 18 4.14 0.44 -7.70
N GLU A 19 5.17 1.17 -7.28
CA GLU A 19 6.53 1.05 -7.80
C GLU A 19 7.11 -0.33 -7.52
N PHE A 20 6.97 -0.79 -6.28
CA PHE A 20 7.35 -2.15 -5.87
C PHE A 20 6.66 -3.22 -6.73
N THR A 21 5.34 -3.13 -6.88
CA THR A 21 4.56 -4.10 -7.68
C THR A 21 5.01 -4.09 -9.15
N LYS A 22 5.31 -2.92 -9.70
CA LYS A 22 5.79 -2.78 -11.08
C LYS A 22 7.19 -3.38 -11.27
N ALA A 23 8.08 -3.22 -10.30
CA ALA A 23 9.40 -3.86 -10.31
C ALA A 23 9.26 -5.37 -10.19
N LEU A 24 8.47 -5.85 -9.22
CA LEU A 24 8.24 -7.27 -8.98
C LEU A 24 7.69 -8.00 -10.21
N ARG A 25 6.75 -7.38 -10.94
CA ARG A 25 6.16 -7.95 -12.16
C ARG A 25 7.15 -8.18 -13.30
N ARG A 26 8.33 -7.56 -13.27
CA ARG A 26 9.40 -7.83 -14.25
C ARG A 26 10.12 -9.14 -13.99
N GLU A 27 10.08 -9.61 -12.75
CA GLU A 27 10.79 -10.79 -12.29
C GLU A 27 9.84 -11.97 -12.05
N ARG A 28 8.62 -11.70 -11.58
CA ARG A 28 7.65 -12.71 -11.15
C ARG A 28 6.21 -12.28 -11.47
N ASP A 29 5.39 -13.23 -11.95
CA ASP A 29 3.97 -12.99 -12.19
C ASP A 29 3.11 -13.52 -11.02
N ILE A 30 3.25 -12.87 -9.86
CA ILE A 30 2.48 -13.19 -8.65
C ILE A 30 1.31 -12.20 -8.52
N PRO A 31 0.08 -12.65 -8.21
CA PRO A 31 -1.04 -11.77 -7.90
C PRO A 31 -0.74 -10.84 -6.72
N VAL A 32 -1.07 -9.55 -6.86
CA VAL A 32 -0.88 -8.53 -5.82
C VAL A 32 -2.20 -7.82 -5.53
N LEU A 33 -2.60 -7.80 -4.25
CA LEU A 33 -3.69 -6.98 -3.73
C LEU A 33 -3.08 -5.72 -3.09
N LEU A 34 -3.38 -4.56 -3.64
CA LEU A 34 -2.95 -3.28 -3.08
C LEU A 34 -3.92 -2.81 -1.99
N LEU A 35 -3.39 -2.51 -0.81
CA LEU A 35 -4.12 -1.84 0.27
C LEU A 35 -4.04 -0.34 0.03
N THR A 36 -5.19 0.29 -0.18
CA THR A 36 -5.30 1.75 -0.18
C THR A 36 -5.68 2.21 1.21
N ALA A 37 -5.07 3.30 1.68
CA ALA A 37 -5.54 3.99 2.88
C ALA A 37 -6.91 4.61 2.58
N LEU A 38 -7.99 3.92 2.93
CA LEU A 38 -9.37 4.42 2.80
C LEU A 38 -9.79 5.27 4.02
N GLY A 39 -8.89 5.66 4.93
CA GLY A 39 -9.28 6.27 6.20
C GLY A 39 -8.42 7.42 6.75
N GLU A 40 -7.18 7.64 6.28
CA GLU A 40 -6.30 8.63 6.93
C GLU A 40 -6.58 10.10 6.57
N VAL A 41 -7.40 10.38 5.55
CA VAL A 41 -7.80 11.77 5.25
C VAL A 41 -8.93 12.24 6.18
N ASP A 42 -9.75 11.33 6.71
CA ASP A 42 -10.86 11.69 7.62
C ASP A 42 -10.42 11.92 9.07
N ASP A 43 -9.24 11.44 9.49
CA ASP A 43 -8.69 11.80 10.81
C ASP A 43 -7.97 13.15 10.84
N ARG A 44 -7.91 13.86 9.70
CA ARG A 44 -7.58 15.29 9.70
C ARG A 44 -8.74 16.16 10.24
N VAL A 45 -9.96 15.62 10.34
CA VAL A 45 -11.15 16.35 10.78
C VAL A 45 -11.41 16.22 12.30
N ASN A 46 -10.97 15.14 12.94
CA ASN A 46 -11.07 15.00 14.41
C ASN A 46 -10.00 15.77 15.19
N GLY A 47 -8.95 16.24 14.51
CA GLY A 47 -7.88 17.06 15.11
C GLY A 47 -8.20 18.55 15.21
N PHE A 48 -9.38 19.01 14.78
CA PHE A 48 -9.73 20.44 14.80
C PHE A 48 -10.64 20.86 15.98
N ASP A 49 -11.05 19.95 16.87
CA ASP A 49 -11.96 20.27 17.99
C ASP A 49 -11.59 19.62 19.36
N ALA A 50 -10.34 19.18 19.56
CA ALA A 50 -9.92 18.56 20.83
C ALA A 50 -8.80 19.29 21.60
N GLY A 51 -8.44 20.54 21.23
CA GLY A 51 -7.48 21.36 22.00
C GLY A 51 -7.00 22.62 21.29
#